data_AF-A0AAF0VSI8-F1
#
_entry.id   AF-A0AAF0VSI8-F1
#
_cell.length_a   1.000
_cell.length_b   1.000
_cell.length_c   1.000
_cell.angle_alpha   90.00
_cell.angle_beta   90.00
_cell.angle_gamma   90.00
#
_symmetry.space_group_name_H-M   'P 1'
#
loop_
_entity.id
_entity.type
_entity.pdbx_description
1 polymer ?
#
loop_
_entity_poly.entity_id
_entity_poly.type
_entity_poly.pdbx_seq_one_letter_code
_entity_poly.pdbx_strand_id
1 'polypeptide(L)'
;MTVHRTHNHDHSGHAVELGGNVNTMALSATLHCLTGCAIGEIAGLIIGTALGLSNLATIALAVALAFLFGYALSTLPLLRAGVALGTALTVVLAADTLSILTMEIVDNAVMAIIPGAMDAGLVNVVFWVGMMIALVVAFIAAYPVNRYLLGRGKGHALTHEYHHGGATPTGARRFIPAFSTGGLAAAITAFMLGGLVVSIADQVAGPEPATQHAQPSTTTAEQKSN
;
A
#
# COMPACT_ATOMS: atom_id res chain seq x y z
N MET A 1 18.77 63.92 -23.16
CA MET A 1 19.30 63.18 -21.99
C MET A 1 18.22 62.18 -21.58
N THR A 2 18.28 60.97 -22.13
CA THR A 2 17.22 59.95 -21.97
C THR A 2 17.67 58.98 -20.90
N VAL A 3 16.96 58.95 -19.77
CA VAL A 3 17.23 58.02 -18.67
C VAL A 3 16.66 56.65 -19.05
N HIS A 4 17.54 55.68 -19.33
CA HIS A 4 17.16 54.27 -19.45
C HIS A 4 16.78 53.73 -18.07
N ARG A 5 15.50 53.42 -17.87
CA ARG A 5 15.01 52.66 -16.71
C ARG A 5 15.29 51.19 -16.97
N THR A 6 16.24 50.62 -16.25
CA THR A 6 16.47 49.17 -16.20
C THR A 6 15.29 48.51 -15.48
N HIS A 7 14.58 47.62 -16.19
CA HIS A 7 13.61 46.72 -15.57
C HIS A 7 14.38 45.60 -14.87
N ASN A 8 14.36 45.61 -13.53
CA ASN A 8 14.82 44.49 -12.73
C ASN A 8 13.75 43.40 -12.79
N HIS A 9 14.08 42.23 -13.36
CA HIS A 9 13.20 41.07 -13.37
C HIS A 9 13.24 40.38 -12.01
N ASP A 10 12.07 40.26 -11.37
CA ASP A 10 11.86 39.50 -10.13
C ASP A 10 12.12 38.00 -10.35
N HIS A 11 13.13 37.44 -9.69
CA HIS A 11 13.46 36.00 -9.71
C HIS A 11 12.77 35.20 -8.58
N SER A 12 11.74 35.74 -7.93
CA SER A 12 11.16 35.17 -6.69
C SER A 12 10.01 34.18 -6.92
N GLY A 13 9.56 33.97 -8.17
CA GLY A 13 8.39 33.15 -8.49
C GLY A 13 8.63 31.64 -8.65
N HIS A 14 9.87 31.21 -8.98
CA HIS A 14 10.11 29.82 -9.36
C HIS A 14 10.26 28.83 -8.19
N ALA A 15 10.66 29.29 -7.00
CA ALA A 15 10.92 28.40 -5.85
C ALA A 15 9.63 27.84 -5.22
N VAL A 16 8.54 28.61 -5.22
CA VAL A 16 7.24 28.21 -4.65
C VAL A 16 6.54 27.18 -5.56
N GLU A 17 6.66 27.34 -6.87
CA GLU A 17 6.06 26.44 -7.86
C GLU A 17 6.78 25.07 -7.92
N LEU A 18 8.12 25.08 -7.82
CA LEU A 18 8.93 23.86 -7.68
C LEU A 18 8.62 23.09 -6.38
N GLY A 19 8.43 23.81 -5.27
CA GLY A 19 8.08 23.22 -3.98
C GLY A 19 6.68 22.59 -3.96
N GLY A 20 5.71 23.21 -4.63
CA GLY A 20 4.36 22.64 -4.80
C GLY A 20 4.36 21.35 -5.62
N ASN A 21 5.10 21.31 -6.72
CA ASN A 21 5.21 20.15 -7.61
C ASN A 21 5.91 18.95 -6.95
N VAL A 22 6.97 19.18 -6.16
CA VAL A 22 7.65 18.09 -5.45
C VAL A 22 6.73 17.42 -4.42
N ASN A 23 5.85 18.18 -3.76
CA ASN A 23 4.94 17.65 -2.75
C ASN A 23 3.88 16.74 -3.38
N THR A 24 3.29 17.16 -4.49
CA THR A 24 2.27 16.40 -5.21
C THR A 24 2.86 15.14 -5.83
N MET A 25 4.08 15.22 -6.39
CA MET A 25 4.81 14.05 -6.89
C MET A 25 5.17 13.09 -5.76
N ALA A 26 5.67 13.58 -4.62
CA ALA A 26 5.99 12.75 -3.47
C ALA A 26 4.74 12.05 -2.92
N LEU A 27 3.62 12.77 -2.80
CA LEU A 27 2.34 12.21 -2.38
C LEU A 27 1.88 11.10 -3.33
N SER A 28 1.93 11.35 -4.63
CA SER A 28 1.55 10.37 -5.65
C SER A 28 2.42 9.13 -5.59
N ALA A 29 3.75 9.29 -5.55
CA ALA A 29 4.69 8.17 -5.44
C ALA A 29 4.44 7.34 -4.18
N THR A 30 4.25 8.00 -3.03
CA THR A 30 3.97 7.33 -1.76
C THR A 30 2.68 6.50 -1.82
N LEU A 31 1.61 7.03 -2.43
CA LEU A 31 0.35 6.28 -2.56
C LEU A 31 0.44 5.10 -3.54
N HIS A 32 1.21 5.21 -4.63
CA HIS A 32 1.43 4.08 -5.54
C HIS A 32 2.21 2.96 -4.84
N CYS A 33 3.29 3.31 -4.12
CA CYS A 33 4.06 2.36 -3.32
C CYS A 33 3.20 1.72 -2.23
N LEU A 34 2.49 2.53 -1.43
CA LEU A 34 1.63 2.07 -0.34
C LEU A 34 0.56 1.10 -0.85
N THR A 35 -0.04 1.38 -2.01
CA THR A 35 -1.03 0.46 -2.62
C THR A 35 -0.39 -0.89 -2.94
N GLY A 36 0.80 -0.89 -3.52
CA GLY A 36 1.53 -2.11 -3.83
C GLY A 36 1.95 -2.89 -2.57
N CYS A 37 2.43 -2.19 -1.54
CA CYS A 37 2.75 -2.78 -0.23
C CYS A 37 1.52 -3.46 0.37
N ALA A 38 0.40 -2.74 0.53
CA ALA A 38 -0.82 -3.28 1.09
C ALA A 38 -1.34 -4.52 0.32
N ILE A 39 -1.24 -4.53 -1.01
CA ILE A 39 -1.61 -5.70 -1.83
C ILE A 39 -0.65 -6.87 -1.54
N GLY A 40 0.65 -6.62 -1.53
CA GLY A 40 1.66 -7.66 -1.33
C GLY A 40 1.62 -8.27 0.07
N GLU A 41 1.44 -7.45 1.10
CA GLU A 41 1.33 -7.91 2.48
C GLU A 41 0.12 -8.84 2.66
N ILE A 42 -1.05 -8.42 2.17
CA ILE A 42 -2.27 -9.21 2.32
C ILE A 42 -2.22 -10.47 1.48
N ALA A 43 -1.71 -10.40 0.24
CA ALA A 43 -1.51 -11.59 -0.58
C ALA A 43 -0.53 -12.56 0.09
N GLY A 44 0.57 -12.06 0.66
CA GLY A 44 1.55 -12.87 1.39
C GLY A 44 0.97 -13.51 2.63
N LEU A 45 0.13 -12.79 3.39
CA LEU A 45 -0.60 -13.33 4.52
C LEU A 45 -1.59 -14.42 4.09
N ILE A 46 -2.38 -14.20 3.03
CA ILE A 46 -3.29 -15.22 2.48
C ILE A 46 -2.53 -16.48 2.08
N ILE A 47 -1.44 -16.33 1.32
CA ILE A 47 -0.65 -17.46 0.85
C ILE A 47 0.04 -18.16 2.02
N GLY A 48 0.65 -17.41 2.93
CA GLY A 48 1.38 -17.98 4.06
C GLY A 48 0.48 -18.71 5.04
N THR A 49 -0.70 -18.16 5.33
CA THR A 49 -1.72 -18.83 6.16
C THR A 49 -2.29 -20.06 5.48
N ALA A 50 -2.57 -20.00 4.17
CA ALA A 50 -3.04 -21.16 3.41
C ALA A 50 -2.02 -22.32 3.37
N LEU A 51 -0.72 -21.99 3.39
CA LEU A 51 0.37 -22.96 3.43
C LEU A 51 0.76 -23.38 4.86
N GLY A 52 0.17 -22.79 5.90
CA GLY A 52 0.51 -23.05 7.30
C GLY A 52 1.93 -22.64 7.68
N LEU A 53 2.48 -21.60 7.04
CA LEU A 53 3.80 -21.07 7.33
C LEU A 53 3.86 -20.47 8.75
N SER A 54 5.06 -20.47 9.35
CA SER A 54 5.30 -19.73 10.60
C SER A 54 5.17 -18.22 10.38
N ASN A 55 4.90 -17.46 11.44
CA ASN A 55 4.76 -16.00 11.36
C ASN A 55 5.96 -15.35 10.66
N LEU A 56 7.19 -15.76 10.99
CA LEU A 56 8.40 -15.22 10.36
C LEU A 56 8.48 -15.53 8.86
N ALA A 57 8.12 -16.74 8.45
CA ALA A 57 8.12 -17.12 7.04
C ALA A 57 7.03 -16.38 6.25
N THR A 58 5.86 -16.19 6.86
CA THR A 58 4.76 -15.40 6.29
C THR A 58 5.14 -13.94 6.14
N ILE A 59 5.79 -13.33 7.14
CA ILE A 59 6.31 -11.95 7.06
C ILE A 59 7.32 -11.83 5.92
N ALA A 60 8.27 -12.75 5.82
CA ALA A 60 9.27 -12.72 4.75
C ALA A 60 8.61 -12.82 3.35
N LEU A 61 7.59 -13.66 3.20
CA LEU A 61 6.81 -13.78 1.97
C LEU A 61 6.01 -12.50 1.66
N ALA A 62 5.34 -11.94 2.67
CA ALA A 62 4.60 -10.68 2.59
C ALA A 62 5.50 -9.53 2.12
N VAL A 63 6.66 -9.35 2.77
CA VAL A 63 7.66 -8.35 2.39
C VAL A 63 8.13 -8.56 0.94
N ALA A 64 8.45 -9.79 0.55
CA ALA A 64 8.89 -10.08 -0.82
C ALA A 64 7.81 -9.72 -1.86
N LEU A 65 6.55 -10.04 -1.58
CA LEU A 65 5.42 -9.67 -2.45
C LEU A 65 5.14 -8.17 -2.42
N ALA A 66 5.30 -7.50 -1.28
CA ALA A 66 5.15 -6.06 -1.16
C ALA A 66 6.16 -5.31 -2.04
N PHE A 67 7.44 -5.73 -2.03
CA PHE A 67 8.43 -5.22 -2.98
C PHE A 67 8.02 -5.48 -4.45
N LEU A 68 7.57 -6.69 -4.76
CA LEU A 68 7.15 -7.05 -6.12
C LEU A 68 5.99 -6.17 -6.61
N PHE A 69 4.91 -6.07 -5.84
CA PHE A 69 3.73 -5.30 -6.20
C PHE A 69 3.97 -3.78 -6.13
N GLY A 70 4.74 -3.31 -5.15
CA GLY A 70 5.18 -1.91 -5.03
C GLY A 70 5.91 -1.46 -6.30
N TYR A 71 6.94 -2.21 -6.72
CA TYR A 71 7.65 -1.89 -7.96
C TYR A 71 6.77 -2.01 -9.20
N ALA A 72 5.91 -3.03 -9.29
CA ALA A 72 5.02 -3.21 -10.43
C ALA A 72 4.05 -2.02 -10.60
N LEU A 73 3.41 -1.60 -9.51
CA LEU A 73 2.44 -0.50 -9.51
C LEU A 73 3.10 0.86 -9.77
N SER A 74 4.31 1.10 -9.26
CA SER A 74 5.07 2.32 -9.55
C SER A 74 5.64 2.37 -10.96
N THR A 75 6.03 1.23 -11.54
CA THR A 75 6.60 1.14 -12.89
C THR A 75 5.53 1.31 -13.98
N LEU A 76 4.30 0.87 -13.71
CA LEU A 76 3.23 0.80 -14.69
C LEU A 76 2.85 2.18 -15.32
N PRO A 77 2.72 3.28 -14.56
CA PRO A 77 2.53 4.62 -15.13
C PRO A 77 3.67 5.07 -16.05
N LEU A 78 4.92 4.75 -15.73
CA LEU A 78 6.09 5.12 -16.53
C LEU A 78 6.10 4.40 -17.89
N LEU A 79 5.76 3.11 -17.90
CA LEU A 79 5.62 2.34 -19.14
C LEU A 79 4.50 2.90 -20.01
N ARG A 80 3.38 3.33 -19.42
CA ARG A 80 2.31 3.98 -20.16
C ARG A 80 2.74 5.31 -20.76
N ALA A 81 3.57 6.08 -20.06
CA ALA A 81 4.09 7.38 -20.48
C ALA A 81 5.12 7.32 -21.63
N GLY A 82 5.56 6.13 -22.05
CA GLY A 82 6.51 5.99 -23.15
C GLY A 82 7.86 5.40 -22.75
N VAL A 83 8.20 5.42 -21.46
CA VAL A 83 9.53 5.08 -20.94
C VAL A 83 9.88 3.62 -21.23
N ALA A 84 11.12 3.38 -21.66
CA ALA A 84 11.64 2.03 -21.87
C ALA A 84 11.67 1.24 -20.56
N LEU A 85 11.35 -0.05 -20.60
CA LEU A 85 11.20 -0.89 -19.41
C LEU A 85 12.44 -0.87 -18.49
N GLY A 86 13.64 -0.96 -19.06
CA GLY A 86 14.89 -0.92 -18.29
C GLY A 86 15.11 0.39 -17.55
N THR A 87 14.85 1.52 -18.23
CA THR A 87 14.92 2.86 -17.62
C THR A 87 13.86 3.04 -16.55
N ALA A 88 12.61 2.62 -16.82
CA ALA A 88 11.52 2.71 -15.85
C ALA A 88 11.83 1.91 -14.57
N LEU A 89 12.31 0.68 -14.72
CA LEU A 89 12.73 -0.14 -13.58
C LEU A 89 13.88 0.48 -12.81
N THR A 90 14.90 1.03 -13.48
CA THR A 90 16.05 1.64 -12.78
C THR A 90 15.63 2.90 -12.02
N VAL A 91 14.76 3.72 -12.61
CA VAL A 91 14.22 4.92 -11.97
C VAL A 91 13.41 4.57 -10.72
N VAL A 92 12.51 3.60 -10.85
CA VAL A 92 11.64 3.09 -9.77
C VAL A 92 12.47 2.42 -8.68
N LEU A 93 13.37 1.51 -9.03
CA LEU A 93 14.25 0.87 -8.04
C LEU A 93 15.06 1.91 -7.24
N ALA A 94 15.60 2.93 -7.91
CA ALA A 94 16.36 3.97 -7.24
C ALA A 94 15.50 4.95 -6.42
N ALA A 95 14.18 5.02 -6.64
CA ALA A 95 13.27 5.91 -5.92
C ALA A 95 12.52 5.18 -4.79
N ASP A 96 12.06 3.97 -5.05
CA ASP A 96 11.03 3.34 -4.24
C ASP A 96 11.59 2.29 -3.27
N THR A 97 12.81 1.77 -3.49
CA THR A 97 13.41 0.76 -2.59
C THR A 97 13.53 1.26 -1.16
N LEU A 98 13.99 2.49 -0.96
CA LEU A 98 14.10 3.09 0.37
C LEU A 98 12.72 3.38 0.97
N SER A 99 11.76 3.77 0.12
CA SER A 99 10.38 4.03 0.53
C SER A 99 9.70 2.76 1.03
N ILE A 100 9.73 1.70 0.22
CA ILE A 100 9.15 0.39 0.54
C ILE A 100 9.83 -0.16 1.79
N LEU A 101 11.17 -0.15 1.86
CA LEU A 101 11.87 -0.61 3.06
C LEU A 101 11.42 0.14 4.32
N THR A 102 11.20 1.45 4.22
CA THR A 102 10.70 2.26 5.33
C THR A 102 9.29 1.84 5.71
N MET A 103 8.40 1.66 4.74
CA MET A 103 7.03 1.19 4.96
C MET A 103 7.02 -0.17 5.64
N GLU A 104 7.70 -1.18 5.08
CA GLU A 104 7.73 -2.55 5.63
C GLU A 104 8.28 -2.61 7.05
N ILE A 105 9.32 -1.83 7.37
CA ILE A 105 9.86 -1.78 8.73
C ILE A 105 8.83 -1.19 9.69
N VAL A 106 8.18 -0.09 9.28
CA VAL A 106 7.19 0.60 10.11
C VAL A 106 5.93 -0.24 10.28
N ASP A 107 5.41 -0.84 9.20
CA ASP A 107 4.21 -1.68 9.21
C ASP A 107 4.40 -2.87 10.14
N ASN A 108 5.48 -3.64 9.97
CA ASN A 108 5.78 -4.77 10.86
C ASN A 108 6.04 -4.33 12.30
N ALA A 109 6.66 -3.16 12.53
CA ALA A 109 6.87 -2.64 13.89
C ALA A 109 5.54 -2.27 14.55
N VAL A 110 4.63 -1.61 13.84
CA VAL A 110 3.30 -1.27 14.36
C VAL A 110 2.51 -2.54 14.66
N MET A 111 2.48 -3.50 13.74
CA MET A 111 1.79 -4.77 13.94
C MET A 111 2.36 -5.57 15.12
N ALA A 112 3.68 -5.53 15.34
CA ALA A 112 4.32 -6.17 16.50
C ALA A 112 3.99 -5.49 17.84
N ILE A 113 3.75 -4.17 17.83
CA ILE A 113 3.41 -3.40 19.05
C ILE A 113 1.94 -3.58 19.43
N ILE A 114 1.04 -3.72 18.46
CA ILE A 114 -0.40 -3.89 18.71
C ILE A 114 -0.63 -5.30 19.28
N PRO A 115 -1.11 -5.43 20.55
CA PRO A 115 -1.27 -6.73 21.17
C PRO A 115 -2.23 -7.63 20.38
N GLY A 116 -1.78 -8.85 20.07
CA GLY A 116 -2.57 -9.84 19.36
C GLY A 116 -2.75 -9.59 17.85
N ALA A 117 -2.21 -8.51 17.28
CA ALA A 117 -2.34 -8.23 15.84
C ALA A 117 -1.55 -9.23 14.97
N MET A 118 -0.37 -9.66 15.42
CA MET A 118 0.47 -10.64 14.71
C MET A 118 -0.15 -12.05 14.65
N ASP A 119 -1.02 -12.37 15.61
CA ASP A 119 -1.69 -13.66 15.71
C ASP A 119 -3.16 -13.59 15.23
N ALA A 120 -3.62 -12.41 14.84
CA ALA A 120 -4.98 -12.19 14.35
C ALA A 120 -5.10 -12.64 12.88
N GLY A 121 -6.03 -13.57 12.63
CA GLY A 121 -6.36 -14.00 11.26
C GLY A 121 -7.09 -12.91 10.46
N LEU A 122 -7.17 -13.10 9.13
CA LEU A 122 -7.78 -12.13 8.20
C LEU A 122 -9.26 -11.80 8.47
N VAL A 123 -10.00 -12.65 9.19
CA VAL A 123 -11.40 -12.39 9.56
C VAL A 123 -11.54 -11.75 10.95
N ASN A 124 -10.43 -11.30 11.55
CA ASN A 124 -10.42 -10.67 12.86
C ASN A 124 -10.41 -9.13 12.74
N VAL A 125 -11.18 -8.43 13.57
CA VAL A 125 -11.20 -6.95 13.58
C VAL A 125 -9.86 -6.35 14.04
N VAL A 126 -9.15 -6.98 14.98
CA VAL A 126 -7.84 -6.53 15.45
C VAL A 126 -6.84 -6.46 14.29
N PHE A 127 -6.88 -7.45 13.38
CA PHE A 127 -6.05 -7.45 12.19
C PHE A 127 -6.31 -6.21 11.33
N TRP A 128 -7.55 -5.96 10.90
CA TRP A 128 -7.85 -4.85 9.99
C TRP A 128 -7.66 -3.47 10.62
N VAL A 129 -8.01 -3.32 11.90
CA VAL A 129 -7.75 -2.07 12.64
C VAL A 129 -6.24 -1.85 12.76
N GLY A 130 -5.48 -2.89 13.12
CA GLY A 130 -4.02 -2.81 13.18
C GLY A 130 -3.40 -2.46 11.84
N MET A 131 -3.84 -3.09 10.76
CA MET A 131 -3.36 -2.85 9.40
C MET A 131 -3.66 -1.42 8.91
N MET A 132 -4.85 -0.89 9.19
CA MET A 132 -5.16 0.51 8.87
C MET A 132 -4.26 1.49 9.63
N ILE A 133 -3.96 1.22 10.90
CA ILE A 133 -3.05 2.04 11.69
C ILE A 133 -1.64 1.94 11.12
N ALA A 134 -1.15 0.72 10.84
CA ALA A 134 0.14 0.45 10.25
C ALA A 134 0.33 1.26 8.96
N LEU A 135 -0.57 1.10 7.97
CA LEU A 135 -0.48 1.80 6.68
C LEU A 135 -0.47 3.32 6.82
N VAL A 136 -1.23 3.90 7.75
CA VAL A 136 -1.21 5.35 8.00
C VAL A 136 0.15 5.79 8.54
N VAL A 137 0.71 5.04 9.50
CA VAL A 137 2.02 5.37 10.10
C VAL A 137 3.14 5.16 9.08
N ALA A 138 3.10 4.08 8.30
CA ALA A 138 4.03 3.81 7.21
C ALA A 138 3.98 4.90 6.13
N PHE A 139 2.78 5.35 5.73
CA PHE A 139 2.61 6.47 4.81
C PHE A 139 3.25 7.75 5.36
N ILE A 140 3.01 8.09 6.63
CA ILE A 140 3.58 9.27 7.29
C ILE A 140 5.12 9.17 7.33
N ALA A 141 5.67 7.99 7.57
CA ALA A 141 7.11 7.75 7.61
C ALA A 141 7.78 7.79 6.23
N ALA A 142 7.12 7.24 5.20
CA ALA A 142 7.69 7.14 3.85
C ALA A 142 7.49 8.40 3.01
N TYR A 143 6.46 9.21 3.27
CA TYR A 143 6.26 10.49 2.58
C TYR A 143 7.49 11.43 2.62
N PRO A 144 8.13 11.70 3.79
CA PRO A 144 9.32 12.55 3.84
C PRO A 144 10.51 11.90 3.13
N VAL A 145 10.62 10.57 3.13
CA VAL A 145 11.64 9.84 2.37
C VAL A 145 11.47 10.11 0.88
N ASN A 146 10.26 9.98 0.35
CA ASN A 146 9.96 10.21 -1.07
C ASN A 146 10.18 11.66 -1.46
N ARG A 147 9.75 12.60 -0.62
CA ARG A 147 10.00 14.03 -0.80
C ARG A 147 11.49 14.34 -0.87
N TYR A 148 12.27 13.77 0.03
CA TYR A 148 13.72 13.96 0.09
C TYR A 148 14.43 13.42 -1.15
N LEU A 149 14.09 12.20 -1.58
CA LEU A 149 14.67 11.58 -2.77
C LEU A 149 14.37 12.37 -4.05
N LEU A 150 13.16 12.92 -4.17
CA LEU A 150 12.79 13.80 -5.29
C LEU A 150 13.56 15.13 -5.26
N GLY A 151 13.71 15.71 -4.06
CA GLY A 151 14.42 16.98 -3.85
C GLY A 151 15.94 16.89 -4.08
N ARG A 152 16.57 15.74 -3.86
CA ARG A 152 18.05 15.61 -3.89
C ARG A 152 18.67 15.36 -5.27
N GLY A 153 17.89 15.12 -6.32
CA GLY A 153 18.50 14.87 -7.64
C GLY A 153 17.59 14.40 -8.77
N LYS A 154 16.26 14.37 -8.59
CA LYS A 154 15.33 13.88 -9.63
C LYS A 154 14.28 14.90 -10.06
N GLY A 155 14.02 15.95 -9.26
CA GLY A 155 13.05 17.00 -9.61
C GLY A 155 13.38 17.80 -10.88
N HIS A 156 14.67 17.99 -11.21
CA HIS A 156 15.09 18.71 -12.42
C HIS A 156 15.24 17.81 -13.67
N ALA A 157 15.47 16.50 -13.49
CA ALA A 157 15.54 15.53 -14.58
C ALA A 157 14.15 15.05 -15.01
N LEU A 158 13.24 14.80 -14.05
CA LEU A 158 11.85 14.45 -14.36
C LEU A 158 11.11 15.62 -15.01
N THR A 159 11.31 16.87 -14.59
CA THR A 159 10.58 17.99 -15.22
C THR A 159 10.95 18.15 -16.69
N HIS A 160 12.23 17.97 -17.08
CA HIS A 160 12.61 18.01 -18.50
C HIS A 160 12.11 16.81 -19.32
N GLU A 161 12.02 15.60 -18.76
CA GLU A 161 11.50 14.42 -19.50
C GLU A 161 9.96 14.40 -19.61
N TYR A 162 9.23 14.86 -18.58
CA TYR A 162 7.77 14.78 -18.57
C TYR A 162 7.07 15.83 -19.44
N HIS A 163 7.76 16.91 -19.85
CA HIS A 163 7.22 17.87 -20.82
C HIS A 163 7.17 17.33 -22.27
N HIS A 164 7.81 16.18 -22.56
CA HIS A 164 7.77 15.54 -23.88
C HIS A 164 6.81 14.33 -23.97
N GLY A 165 6.13 13.98 -22.88
CA GLY A 165 5.26 12.80 -22.77
C GLY A 165 3.79 13.01 -23.15
N GLY A 166 3.48 13.93 -24.05
CA GLY A 166 2.12 14.12 -24.60
C GLY A 166 1.75 13.09 -25.68
N ALA A 167 2.41 11.93 -25.70
CA ALA A 167 2.11 10.88 -26.68
C ALA A 167 0.81 10.19 -26.28
N THR A 168 -0.23 10.31 -27.12
CA THR A 168 -1.48 9.56 -26.97
C THR A 168 -1.15 8.06 -26.84
N PRO A 169 -1.63 7.34 -25.80
CA PRO A 169 -1.30 5.93 -25.62
C PRO A 169 -1.74 5.11 -26.84
N THR A 170 -0.78 4.61 -27.61
CA THR A 170 -1.03 3.77 -28.80
C THR A 170 -0.72 2.29 -28.50
N GLY A 171 -1.41 1.37 -29.18
CA GLY A 171 -1.19 -0.08 -29.05
C GLY A 171 -1.62 -0.67 -27.69
N ALA A 172 -0.84 -1.62 -27.17
CA ALA A 172 -1.14 -2.31 -25.89
C ALA A 172 -1.16 -1.37 -24.67
N ARG A 173 -0.53 -0.19 -24.77
CA ARG A 173 -0.44 0.79 -23.68
C ARG A 173 -1.79 1.36 -23.27
N ARG A 174 -2.81 1.33 -24.15
CA ARG A 174 -4.18 1.79 -23.85
C ARG A 174 -4.83 1.01 -22.71
N PHE A 175 -4.49 -0.27 -22.57
CA PHE A 175 -5.07 -1.16 -21.56
C PHE A 175 -4.48 -0.97 -20.16
N ILE A 176 -3.41 -0.19 -20.03
CA ILE A 176 -2.81 0.14 -18.74
C ILE A 176 -3.71 1.14 -18.00
N PRO A 177 -4.27 0.83 -16.83
CA PRO A 177 -5.10 1.78 -16.10
C PRO A 177 -4.28 3.01 -15.67
N ALA A 178 -4.89 4.21 -15.74
CA ALA A 178 -4.33 5.41 -15.14
C ALA A 178 -5.02 5.64 -13.80
N PHE A 179 -4.36 5.25 -12.71
CA PHE A 179 -4.90 5.49 -11.37
C PHE A 179 -4.52 6.90 -10.93
N SER A 180 -5.53 7.73 -10.68
CA SER A 180 -5.29 9.02 -10.04
C SER A 180 -4.88 8.80 -8.58
N THR A 181 -4.13 9.75 -8.02
CA THR A 181 -3.74 9.73 -6.61
C THR A 181 -4.96 9.56 -5.68
N GLY A 182 -6.05 10.29 -5.97
CA GLY A 182 -7.31 10.13 -5.24
C GLY A 182 -7.98 8.77 -5.47
N GLY A 183 -7.87 8.20 -6.67
CA GLY A 183 -8.38 6.87 -6.98
C GLY A 183 -7.69 5.76 -6.20
N LEU A 184 -6.36 5.84 -6.05
CA LEU A 184 -5.60 4.88 -5.21
C LEU A 184 -5.98 4.99 -3.74
N ALA A 185 -6.06 6.21 -3.21
CA ALA A 185 -6.48 6.43 -1.84
C ALA A 185 -7.88 5.84 -1.59
N ALA A 186 -8.83 6.11 -2.50
CA ALA A 186 -10.18 5.55 -2.41
C ALA A 186 -10.19 4.02 -2.49
N ALA A 187 -9.35 3.42 -3.36
CA ALA A 187 -9.23 1.97 -3.49
C ALA A 187 -8.69 1.33 -2.21
N ILE A 188 -7.62 1.88 -1.62
CA ILE A 188 -7.07 1.41 -0.34
C ILE A 188 -8.14 1.52 0.75
N THR A 189 -8.77 2.68 0.90
CA THR A 189 -9.79 2.89 1.94
C THR A 189 -10.97 1.95 1.77
N ALA A 190 -11.50 1.80 0.56
CA ALA A 190 -12.63 0.90 0.29
C ALA A 190 -12.27 -0.55 0.58
N PHE A 191 -11.06 -0.98 0.21
CA PHE A 191 -10.58 -2.33 0.48
C PHE A 191 -10.45 -2.59 1.99
N MET A 192 -9.83 -1.68 2.75
CA MET A 192 -9.66 -1.82 4.20
C MET A 192 -11.00 -1.83 4.95
N LEU A 193 -11.92 -0.95 4.55
CA LEU A 193 -13.26 -0.92 5.12
C LEU A 193 -14.05 -2.20 4.77
N GLY A 194 -13.91 -2.71 3.55
CA GLY A 194 -14.52 -3.98 3.15
C GLY A 194 -14.05 -5.15 4.01
N GLY A 195 -12.74 -5.27 4.23
CA GLY A 195 -12.17 -6.28 5.12
C GLY A 195 -12.67 -6.15 6.57
N LEU A 196 -12.67 -4.93 7.11
CA LEU A 196 -13.19 -4.65 8.44
C LEU A 196 -14.67 -5.05 8.58
N VAL A 197 -15.50 -4.71 7.59
CA VAL A 197 -16.93 -5.06 7.58
C VAL A 197 -17.13 -6.57 7.60
N VAL A 198 -16.35 -7.33 6.81
CA VAL A 198 -16.39 -8.80 6.83
C VAL A 198 -16.04 -9.34 8.22
N SER A 199 -15.01 -8.81 8.85
CA SER A 199 -14.58 -9.25 10.19
C SER A 199 -15.57 -8.88 11.32
N ILE A 200 -16.34 -7.80 11.15
CA ILE A 200 -17.44 -7.45 12.06
C ILE A 200 -18.61 -8.40 11.85
N ALA A 201 -18.96 -8.69 10.59
CA ALA A 201 -20.06 -9.59 10.26
C ALA A 201 -19.84 -11.00 10.83
N ASP A 202 -18.61 -11.52 10.74
CA ASP A 202 -18.23 -12.83 11.31
C ASP A 202 -18.42 -12.88 12.84
N GLN A 203 -17.97 -11.85 13.56
CA GLN A 203 -18.15 -11.75 15.01
C GLN A 203 -19.63 -11.69 15.43
N VAL A 204 -20.46 -11.02 14.63
CA VAL A 204 -21.90 -10.88 14.91
C VAL A 204 -22.67 -12.15 14.54
N ALA A 205 -22.23 -12.88 13.51
CA ALA A 205 -22.85 -14.14 13.11
C ALA A 205 -22.80 -15.19 14.23
N GLY A 206 -21.76 -15.15 15.08
CA GLY A 206 -21.57 -16.09 16.17
C GLY A 206 -21.35 -17.52 15.68
N PRO A 207 -20.89 -18.46 16.53
CA PRO A 207 -20.84 -19.86 16.15
C PRO A 207 -22.27 -20.35 15.89
N GLU A 208 -22.54 -20.93 14.71
CA GLU A 208 -23.81 -21.64 14.47
C GLU A 208 -24.06 -22.60 15.64
N PRO A 209 -25.30 -22.68 16.18
CA PRO A 209 -25.60 -23.66 17.20
C PRO A 209 -25.34 -25.04 16.61
N ALA A 210 -24.26 -25.67 17.08
CA ALA A 210 -23.91 -27.02 16.73
C ALA A 210 -25.18 -27.87 16.84
N THR A 211 -25.61 -28.45 15.73
CA THR A 211 -26.68 -29.42 15.68
C THR A 211 -26.35 -30.50 16.71
N GLN A 212 -26.97 -30.41 17.89
CA GLN A 212 -26.91 -31.44 18.91
C GLN A 212 -27.56 -32.67 18.28
N HIS A 213 -26.74 -33.53 17.68
CA HIS A 213 -27.13 -34.90 17.44
C HIS A 213 -27.44 -35.49 18.81
N ALA A 214 -28.72 -35.52 19.13
CA ALA A 214 -29.27 -36.12 20.32
C ALA A 214 -28.68 -37.51 20.48
N GLN A 215 -27.79 -37.67 21.47
CA GLN A 215 -27.51 -39.00 21.98
C GLN A 215 -28.82 -39.52 22.58
N PRO A 216 -29.33 -40.68 22.17
CA PRO A 216 -30.48 -41.28 22.82
C PRO A 216 -30.05 -41.63 24.25
N SER A 217 -30.67 -40.98 25.22
CA SER A 217 -30.58 -41.33 26.62
C SER A 217 -31.14 -42.74 26.81
N THR A 218 -30.25 -43.72 26.92
CA THR A 218 -30.60 -45.04 27.45
C THR A 218 -30.85 -44.89 28.95
N THR A 219 -32.05 -44.46 29.31
CA THR A 219 -32.60 -44.63 30.65
C THR A 219 -33.46 -45.89 30.63
N THR A 220 -32.90 -47.00 31.07
CA THR A 220 -33.62 -48.21 31.49
C THR A 220 -32.92 -48.65 32.78
N ALA A 221 -33.39 -48.20 33.94
CA ALA A 221 -34.37 -48.92 34.75
C ALA A 221 -33.92 -50.36 35.06
N GLU A 222 -33.12 -50.53 36.12
CA GLU A 222 -33.06 -51.77 36.90
C GLU A 222 -32.71 -51.41 38.36
N GLN A 223 -33.75 -51.19 39.17
CA GLN A 223 -34.28 -52.14 40.14
C GLN A 223 -33.45 -52.26 41.42
N LYS A 224 -33.86 -51.44 42.39
CA LYS A 224 -33.63 -51.62 43.82
C LYS A 224 -34.62 -52.68 44.31
N SER A 225 -34.17 -53.91 44.60
CA SER A 225 -34.82 -54.87 45.51
C SER A 225 -34.03 -56.19 45.61
N ASN A 226 -33.09 -56.29 46.55
CA ASN A 226 -33.01 -57.28 47.63
C ASN A 226 -31.69 -57.09 48.40
#